data_AF-L1IFX3-F1
#
_entry.id   AF-L1IFX3-F1
#
_cell.length_a   1.000
_cell.length_b   1.000
_cell.length_c   1.000
_cell.angle_alpha   90.00
_cell.angle_beta   90.00
_cell.angle_gamma   90.00
#
_symmetry.space_group_name_H-M   'P 1'
#
loop_
_entity.id
_entity.type
_entity.pdbx_description
1 polymer ?
#
loop_
_entity_poly.entity_id
_entity_poly.type
_entity_poly.pdbx_seq_one_letter_code
_entity_poly.pdbx_strand_id
1 'polypeptide(L)' 'MSGSRKGSLKQKSERFDSNINKRGNVKLSSKKEKQFTVGPIVLAFFLFVVVGSSLLQIIRQAQSGQMEG' A
#
# COMPACT_ATOMS: atom_id res chain seq x y z
N MET A 1 -33.27 51.06 26.05
CA MET A 1 -32.58 49.92 25.42
C MET A 1 -33.60 48.86 25.02
N SER A 2 -33.84 48.65 23.73
CA SER A 2 -34.71 47.58 23.22
C SER A 2 -33.84 46.42 22.74
N GLY A 3 -34.04 45.26 23.36
CA GLY A 3 -33.24 44.06 23.14
C GLY A 3 -33.61 43.32 21.85
N SER A 4 -32.68 43.33 20.89
CA SER A 4 -32.73 42.56 19.65
C SER A 4 -32.52 41.05 19.90
N ARG A 5 -33.57 40.31 20.26
CA ARG A 5 -33.58 38.84 20.21
C ARG A 5 -33.89 38.36 18.80
N LYS A 6 -32.97 38.53 17.85
CA LYS A 6 -33.11 37.93 16.52
C LYS A 6 -31.75 37.62 15.91
N GLY A 7 -31.12 36.53 16.38
CA GLY A 7 -29.81 36.12 15.85
C GLY A 7 -29.48 34.62 15.90
N SER A 8 -30.24 33.79 16.61
CA SER A 8 -29.78 32.42 16.93
C SER A 8 -30.26 31.33 15.96
N LEU A 9 -31.23 31.59 15.07
CA LEU A 9 -31.75 30.58 14.15
C LEU A 9 -30.95 30.52 12.83
N LYS A 10 -30.60 31.69 12.26
CA LYS A 10 -29.78 31.77 11.03
C LYS A 10 -28.37 31.22 11.26
N GLN A 11 -27.75 31.61 12.37
CA GLN A 11 -26.39 31.18 12.71
C GLN A 11 -26.28 29.67 12.98
N LYS A 12 -27.36 29.05 13.49
CA LYS A 12 -27.42 27.59 13.65
C LYS A 12 -27.54 26.90 12.30
N SER A 13 -28.46 27.35 11.44
CA SER A 13 -28.62 26.85 10.07
C SER A 13 -27.31 26.87 9.28
N GLU A 14 -26.57 27.96 9.35
CA GLU A 14 -25.32 28.19 8.61
C GLU A 14 -24.20 27.22 9.01
N ARG A 15 -24.15 26.82 10.29
CA ARG A 15 -23.22 25.80 10.78
C ARG A 15 -23.57 24.40 10.29
N PHE A 16 -24.86 24.07 10.19
CA PHE A 16 -25.30 22.76 9.70
C PHE A 16 -25.24 22.66 8.17
N ASP A 17 -25.43 23.76 7.43
CA ASP A 17 -25.39 23.81 5.96
C ASP A 17 -23.98 23.54 5.40
N SER A 18 -22.95 24.04 6.08
CA SER A 18 -21.54 23.82 5.70
C SER A 18 -21.06 22.37 5.82
N ASN A 19 -21.82 21.50 6.50
CA ASN A 19 -21.57 20.06 6.62
C ASN A 19 -22.41 19.23 5.64
N ILE A 20 -23.47 19.80 5.04
CA ILE A 20 -24.28 19.14 4.00
C ILE A 20 -23.52 19.16 2.66
N ASN A 21 -22.89 20.28 2.30
CA ASN A 21 -22.06 20.40 1.08
C ASN A 21 -20.71 19.64 1.16
N LYS A 22 -20.40 19.01 2.29
CA LYS A 22 -19.24 18.13 2.49
C LYS A 22 -19.60 16.65 2.47
N ARG A 23 -20.88 16.30 2.28
CA ARG A 23 -21.28 14.91 2.00
C ARG A 23 -20.75 14.52 0.63
N GLY A 24 -19.90 13.49 0.61
CA GLY A 24 -19.47 12.83 -0.63
C GLY A 24 -17.98 12.86 -0.92
N ASN A 25 -17.17 13.66 -0.21
CA ASN A 25 -15.71 13.62 -0.39
C ASN A 25 -15.01 12.80 0.70
N VAL A 26 -15.59 11.67 1.07
CA VAL A 26 -14.85 10.64 1.79
C VAL A 26 -14.01 9.98 0.72
N LYS A 27 -12.69 10.20 0.73
CA LYS A 27 -11.76 9.43 -0.11
C LYS A 27 -12.04 7.96 0.23
N LEU A 28 -12.72 7.24 -0.67
CA LEU A 28 -12.71 5.78 -0.65
C LEU A 28 -11.23 5.44 -0.60
N SER A 29 -10.77 4.88 0.53
CA SER A 29 -9.39 4.45 0.64
C SER A 29 -9.18 3.53 -0.55
N SER A 30 -8.43 4.02 -1.56
CA SER A 30 -8.06 3.24 -2.72
C SER A 30 -7.37 2.05 -2.10
N LYS A 31 -8.07 0.91 -2.07
CA LYS A 31 -7.63 -0.33 -1.46
C LYS A 31 -6.32 -0.63 -2.16
N LYS A 32 -5.21 -0.18 -1.58
CA LYS A 32 -3.88 -0.33 -2.16
C LYS A 32 -3.73 -1.83 -2.29
N GLU A 33 -3.84 -2.24 -3.54
CA GLU A 33 -3.73 -3.59 -4.04
C GLU A 33 -2.51 -4.15 -3.33
N LYS A 34 -2.74 -5.20 -2.53
CA LYS A 34 -1.80 -5.73 -1.55
C LYS A 34 -0.43 -5.84 -2.23
N GLN A 35 0.42 -4.84 -2.01
CA GLN A 35 1.80 -4.88 -2.46
C GLN A 35 2.35 -6.11 -1.79
N PHE A 36 2.75 -7.09 -2.60
CA PHE A 36 3.35 -8.32 -2.12
C PHE A 36 4.28 -7.96 -0.96
N THR A 37 4.06 -8.57 0.20
CA THR A 37 4.82 -8.28 1.44
C THR A 37 6.32 -8.34 1.19
N VAL A 38 6.73 -9.09 0.16
CA VAL A 38 8.05 -9.08 -0.44
C VAL A 38 8.07 -8.16 -1.67
N GLY A 39 8.93 -7.14 -1.62
CA GLY A 39 9.07 -6.18 -2.73
C GLY A 39 9.60 -6.85 -4.01
N PRO A 40 9.38 -6.24 -5.19
CA PRO A 40 9.81 -6.78 -6.49
C PRO A 40 11.30 -7.14 -6.53
N ILE A 41 12.14 -6.34 -5.87
CA ILE A 41 13.59 -6.54 -5.78
C ILE A 41 13.92 -7.83 -5.01
N VAL A 42 13.26 -8.06 -3.87
CA VAL A 42 13.48 -9.26 -3.04
C VAL A 42 13.01 -10.51 -3.77
N LEU A 43 11.87 -10.43 -4.48
CA LEU A 43 11.37 -11.53 -5.28
C LEU A 43 12.33 -11.88 -6.43
N ALA A 44 12.84 -10.88 -7.14
CA ALA A 44 13.82 -11.07 -8.21
C ALA A 44 15.13 -11.68 -7.68
N PHE A 45 15.63 -11.17 -6.54
CA PHE A 45 16.81 -11.72 -5.87
C PHE A 45 16.60 -13.18 -5.46
N PHE A 46 15.45 -13.51 -4.87
CA PHE A 46 15.12 -14.87 -4.46
C PHE A 46 15.15 -15.83 -5.65
N LEU A 47 14.48 -15.49 -6.76
CA LEU A 47 14.49 -16.31 -7.97
C LEU A 47 15.89 -16.45 -8.57
N PHE A 48 16.67 -15.38 -8.61
CA PHE A 48 18.04 -15.40 -9.13
C PHE A 48 18.95 -16.32 -8.31
N VAL A 49 18.92 -16.19 -6.98
CA VAL A 49 19.75 -17.02 -6.09
C VAL A 49 19.33 -18.48 -6.15
N VAL A 50 18.03 -18.77 -6.14
CA VAL A 50 17.51 -20.14 -6.21
C VAL A 50 17.91 -20.81 -7.52
N VAL A 51 17.61 -20.20 -8.67
CA VAL A 51 17.93 -20.78 -9.98
C VAL A 51 19.46 -20.83 -10.21
N GLY A 52 20.16 -19.74 -9.88
CA GLY A 52 21.61 -19.65 -10.05
C GLY A 52 22.37 -20.66 -9.20
N SER A 53 21.93 -20.93 -7.96
CA SER A 53 22.55 -21.91 -7.08
C SER A 53 22.43 -23.34 -7.63
N SER A 54 21.27 -23.71 -8.18
CA SER A 54 21.04 -25.04 -8.78
C SER A 54 21.92 -25.27 -10.01
N LEU A 55 22.08 -24.26 -10.87
CA LEU A 55 22.95 -24.36 -12.05
C LEU A 55 24.41 -24.51 -11.65
N LEU A 56 24.89 -23.69 -10.71
CA LEU A 56 26.26 -23.77 -10.20
C LEU A 56 26.51 -25.11 -9.49
N GLN A 57 25.52 -25.68 -8.80
CA GLN A 57 25.64 -27.01 -8.20
C GLN A 57 25.83 -28.10 -9.25
N ILE A 58 25.09 -28.08 -10.36
CA ILE A 58 25.22 -29.07 -11.44
C ILE A 58 26.60 -28.98 -12.09
N ILE A 59 27.08 -27.77 -12.40
CA ILE A 59 28.40 -27.57 -13.00
C ILE A 59 29.50 -28.01 -12.03
N ARG A 60 29.37 -27.67 -10.74
CA ARG A 60 30.33 -28.10 -9.71
C ARG A 60 30.31 -29.61 -9.52
N GLN A 61 29.13 -30.26 -9.52
CA GLN A 61 29.02 -31.72 -9.43
C GLN A 61 29.66 -32.42 -10.63
N ALA A 62 29.45 -31.89 -11.85
CA ALA A 62 30.09 -32.42 -13.06
C ALA A 62 31.62 -32.27 -13.03
N GLN A 63 32.12 -31.16 -12.47
CA GLN A 63 33.57 -30.93 -12.31
C GLN A 63 34.18 -31.70 -11.14
N SER A 64 33.43 -31.91 -10.05
CA SER A 64 33.91 -32.62 -8.85
C SER A 64 33.76 -34.14 -8.95
N GLY A 65 32.92 -34.64 -9.85
CA GLY A 65 32.79 -36.07 -10.16
C GLY A 65 34.00 -36.67 -10.90
N GLN A 66 34.97 -35.84 -11.32
CA GLN A 66 36.23 -36.30 -11.90
C GLN A 66 37.32 -36.57 -10.84
N MET A 67 37.00 -36.50 -9.54
CA MET A 67 37.94 -36.75 -8.43
C MET A 67 37.70 -38.08 -7.70
N GLU A 68 37.01 -39.04 -8.32
CA GLU A 68 37.03 -40.45 -7.89
C GLU A 68 36.95 -41.35 -9.14
N GLY A 69 38.12 -41.61 -9.74
CA GLY A 69 38.32 -42.53 -10.84
C GLY A 69 39.79 -42.91 -10.96
#